data_AF-A0A091QNP7-F1
#
_entry.id   AF-A0A091QNP7-F1
#
_cell.length_a   1.000
_cell.length_b   1.000
_cell.length_c   1.000
_cell.angle_alpha   90.00
_cell.angle_beta   90.00
_cell.angle_gamma   90.00
#
_symmetry.space_group_name_H-M   'P 1'
#
loop_
_entity.id
_entity.type
_entity.pdbx_description
1 polymer ?
#
loop_
_entity_poly.entity_id
_entity_poly.type
_entity_poly.pdbx_seq_one_letter_code
_entity_poly.pdbx_strand_id
1 'polypeptide(L)'
;GEETRIIPRLLAMRQAWARSGREKMRLDEAGVTDQVLDAAMQAFILEVIAKHGEPARYLCNKDPFTLKSSVYLARLFPNSYRDCLSKWNKAIEVMYSQCLEVGRARCLPVYYEQLVLHPERSLRAIVDFLGISWSDAVLHHEELIGKPGGVSLSKIERSTDQVIKPVNMEALSKWIGHIPGDVLQDMAHIAPMLARLGYDPYANPPNY
;
A
#
# COMPACT_ATOMS: atom_id res chain seq x y z
N GLY A 1 -4.28 1.47 -15.33
CA GLY A 1 -3.36 1.60 -16.46
C GLY A 1 -3.91 0.87 -17.66
N GLU A 2 -3.52 1.31 -18.85
CA GLU A 2 -3.78 0.62 -20.12
C GLU A 2 -3.17 -0.80 -20.11
N GLU A 3 -3.74 -1.72 -20.90
CA GLU A 3 -3.19 -3.08 -21.03
C GLU A 3 -1.91 -3.05 -21.86
N THR A 4 -0.81 -3.50 -21.29
CA THR A 4 0.47 -3.51 -22.00
C THR A 4 0.56 -4.66 -22.99
N ARG A 5 -0.14 -5.77 -22.71
CA ARG A 5 -0.13 -7.06 -23.42
C ARG A 5 1.24 -7.73 -23.56
N ILE A 6 2.33 -7.04 -23.24
CA ILE A 6 3.70 -7.52 -23.38
C ILE A 6 4.18 -8.26 -22.13
N ILE A 7 3.80 -7.79 -20.94
CA ILE A 7 4.08 -8.48 -19.67
C ILE A 7 3.55 -9.92 -19.68
N PRO A 8 2.27 -10.21 -20.02
CA PRO A 8 1.79 -11.59 -20.06
C PRO A 8 2.48 -12.46 -21.12
N ARG A 9 2.94 -11.89 -22.24
CA ARG A 9 3.70 -12.63 -23.28
C ARG A 9 5.08 -13.04 -22.78
N LEU A 10 5.78 -12.11 -22.13
CA LEU A 10 7.10 -12.37 -21.57
C LEU A 10 7.03 -13.42 -20.44
N LEU A 11 6.00 -13.31 -19.58
CA LEU A 11 5.75 -14.30 -18.53
C LEU A 11 5.46 -15.70 -19.10
N ALA A 12 4.68 -15.80 -20.18
CA ALA A 12 4.41 -17.06 -20.86
C ALA A 12 5.70 -17.66 -21.46
N MET A 13 6.54 -16.84 -22.09
CA MET A 13 7.82 -17.26 -22.65
C MET A 13 8.76 -17.80 -21.56
N ARG A 14 8.87 -17.08 -20.43
CA ARG A 14 9.65 -17.55 -19.28
C ARG A 14 9.13 -18.88 -18.74
N GLN A 15 7.81 -19.06 -18.62
CA GLN A 15 7.24 -20.34 -18.19
C GLN A 15 7.57 -21.48 -19.16
N ALA A 16 7.60 -21.21 -20.46
CA ALA A 16 7.97 -22.21 -21.47
C ALA A 16 9.42 -22.68 -21.30
N TRP A 17 10.36 -21.77 -21.05
CA TRP A 17 11.76 -22.11 -20.75
C TRP A 17 11.87 -22.97 -19.49
N ALA A 18 11.18 -22.59 -18.42
CA ALA A 18 11.22 -23.32 -17.16
C ALA A 18 10.63 -24.74 -17.25
N ARG A 19 9.66 -24.97 -18.14
CA ARG A 19 9.01 -26.29 -18.34
C ARG A 19 9.74 -27.19 -19.32
N SER A 20 10.54 -26.63 -20.22
CA SER A 20 11.30 -27.39 -21.21
C SER A 20 12.63 -27.84 -20.61
N GLY A 21 12.75 -29.12 -20.25
CA GLY A 21 13.98 -29.65 -19.64
C GLY A 21 15.22 -29.45 -20.52
N ARG A 22 15.09 -29.63 -21.85
CA ARG A 22 16.19 -29.40 -22.80
C ARG A 22 16.58 -27.92 -22.88
N GLU A 23 15.60 -27.02 -22.93
CA GLU A 23 15.92 -25.59 -23.03
C GLU A 23 16.48 -25.04 -21.72
N LYS A 24 15.92 -25.47 -20.58
CA LYS A 24 16.45 -25.13 -19.26
C LYS A 24 17.92 -25.54 -19.13
N MET A 25 18.27 -26.76 -19.53
CA MET A 25 19.65 -27.25 -19.49
C MET A 25 20.59 -26.37 -20.35
N ARG A 26 20.17 -25.97 -21.56
CA ARG A 26 20.97 -25.09 -22.42
C ARG A 26 21.17 -23.70 -21.81
N LEU A 27 20.13 -23.15 -21.19
CA LEU A 27 20.20 -21.86 -20.51
C LEU A 27 21.14 -21.92 -19.31
N ASP A 28 21.03 -22.98 -18.49
CA ASP A 28 21.90 -23.19 -17.33
C ASP A 28 23.37 -23.37 -17.76
N GLU A 29 23.65 -24.16 -18.81
CA GLU A 29 25.00 -24.33 -19.37
C GLU A 29 25.59 -23.04 -19.96
N ALA A 30 24.73 -22.14 -20.47
CA ALA A 30 25.12 -20.83 -20.96
C ALA A 30 25.27 -19.77 -19.83
N GLY A 31 25.08 -20.15 -18.56
CA GLY A 31 25.14 -19.24 -17.42
C GLY A 31 23.89 -18.37 -17.24
N VAL A 32 22.83 -18.61 -18.02
CA VAL A 32 21.54 -17.92 -17.93
C VAL A 32 20.66 -18.63 -16.90
N THR A 33 21.08 -18.57 -15.64
CA THR A 33 20.42 -19.24 -14.53
C THR A 33 19.05 -18.63 -14.19
N ASP A 34 18.26 -19.33 -13.38
CA ASP A 34 17.00 -18.80 -12.83
C ASP A 34 17.18 -17.44 -12.13
N GLN A 35 18.34 -17.16 -11.50
CA GLN A 35 18.62 -15.84 -10.91
C GLN A 35 18.79 -14.73 -11.97
N VAL A 36 19.52 -15.01 -13.05
CA VAL A 36 19.73 -14.06 -14.15
C VAL A 36 18.40 -13.76 -14.85
N LEU A 37 17.60 -14.81 -15.09
CA LEU A 37 16.27 -14.68 -15.68
C LEU A 37 15.32 -13.90 -14.76
N ASP A 38 15.30 -14.19 -13.46
CA ASP A 38 14.45 -13.49 -12.51
C ASP A 38 14.78 -12.00 -12.45
N ALA A 39 16.07 -11.64 -12.39
CA ALA A 39 16.53 -10.25 -12.40
C ALA A 39 16.13 -9.51 -13.70
N ALA A 40 16.31 -10.15 -14.86
CA ALA A 40 15.92 -9.58 -16.15
C ALA A 40 14.40 -9.39 -16.25
N MET A 41 13.62 -10.35 -15.75
CA MET A 41 12.16 -10.27 -15.71
C MET A 41 11.66 -9.18 -14.77
N GLN A 42 12.27 -9.02 -13.58
CA GLN A 42 11.97 -7.95 -12.64
C GLN A 42 12.19 -6.57 -13.28
N ALA A 43 13.37 -6.36 -13.85
CA ALA A 43 13.74 -5.10 -14.48
C ALA A 43 12.79 -4.73 -15.63
N PHE A 44 12.51 -5.67 -16.53
CA PHE A 44 11.59 -5.44 -17.65
C PHE A 44 10.19 -5.06 -17.18
N ILE A 45 9.62 -5.83 -16.24
CA ILE A 45 8.25 -5.60 -15.77
C ILE A 45 8.15 -4.26 -15.02
N LEU A 46 9.14 -3.91 -14.18
CA LEU A 46 9.15 -2.63 -13.47
C LEU A 46 9.29 -1.45 -14.42
N GLU A 47 10.18 -1.53 -15.41
CA GLU A 47 10.38 -0.49 -16.41
C GLU A 47 9.09 -0.22 -17.20
N VAL A 48 8.42 -1.28 -17.65
CA VAL A 48 7.12 -1.15 -18.32
C VAL A 48 6.12 -0.49 -17.38
N ILE A 49 5.88 -1.07 -16.19
CA ILE A 49 4.87 -0.58 -15.22
C ILE A 49 5.12 0.88 -14.82
N ALA A 50 6.37 1.29 -14.62
CA ALA A 50 6.71 2.63 -14.15
C ALA A 50 6.64 3.71 -15.24
N LYS A 51 6.86 3.35 -16.51
CA LYS A 51 7.02 4.33 -17.60
C LYS A 51 5.91 4.31 -18.65
N HIS A 52 5.02 3.31 -18.64
CA HIS A 52 3.93 3.23 -19.62
C HIS A 52 2.73 4.13 -19.27
N GLY A 53 2.77 4.85 -18.14
CA GLY A 53 1.73 5.77 -17.70
C GLY A 53 2.30 6.87 -16.82
N GLU A 54 1.41 7.74 -16.31
CA GLU A 54 1.82 8.86 -15.44
C GLU A 54 2.45 8.36 -14.13
N PRO A 55 3.48 9.05 -13.61
CA PRO A 55 4.09 8.72 -12.32
C PRO A 55 3.05 8.72 -11.19
N ALA A 56 3.04 7.65 -10.38
CA ALA A 56 2.13 7.52 -9.26
C ALA A 56 2.83 6.88 -8.05
N ARG A 57 2.39 7.26 -6.84
CA ARG A 57 2.86 6.67 -5.58
C ARG A 57 2.64 5.16 -5.50
N TYR A 58 1.55 4.68 -6.12
CA TYR A 58 1.25 3.26 -6.25
C TYR A 58 1.13 2.91 -7.72
N LEU A 59 2.07 2.11 -8.20
CA LEU A 59 2.03 1.61 -9.56
C LEU A 59 1.13 0.37 -9.61
N CYS A 60 0.25 0.30 -10.62
CA CYS A 60 -0.63 -0.83 -10.85
C CYS A 60 -0.48 -1.32 -12.29
N ASN A 61 -0.55 -2.65 -12.47
CA ASN A 61 -0.63 -3.27 -13.78
C ASN A 61 -1.94 -4.06 -13.89
N LYS A 62 -2.63 -3.89 -15.03
CA LYS A 62 -3.88 -4.60 -15.34
C LYS A 62 -3.74 -5.25 -16.70
N ASP A 63 -3.24 -6.47 -16.71
CA ASP A 63 -3.16 -7.34 -17.88
C ASP A 63 -3.84 -8.69 -17.55
N PRO A 64 -4.98 -9.04 -18.17
CA PRO A 64 -5.83 -10.16 -17.74
C PRO A 64 -5.11 -11.51 -17.56
N PHE A 65 -4.09 -11.78 -18.38
CA PHE A 65 -3.37 -13.06 -18.36
C PHE A 65 -2.16 -13.10 -17.44
N THR A 66 -1.76 -12.00 -16.81
CA THR A 66 -0.63 -11.98 -15.86
C THR A 66 -0.89 -12.85 -14.63
N LEU A 67 -2.16 -12.97 -14.22
CA LEU A 67 -2.57 -13.81 -13.09
C LEU A 67 -2.25 -15.30 -13.29
N LYS A 68 -2.08 -15.79 -14.53
CA LYS A 68 -1.59 -17.16 -14.78
C LYS A 68 -0.17 -17.41 -14.26
N SER A 69 0.57 -16.35 -13.98
CA SER A 69 1.92 -16.38 -13.43
C SER A 69 1.98 -15.80 -12.02
N SER A 70 0.85 -15.72 -11.29
CA SER A 70 0.77 -15.10 -9.97
C SER A 70 1.80 -15.64 -8.97
N VAL A 71 2.00 -16.96 -8.91
CA VAL A 71 3.02 -17.60 -8.05
C VAL A 71 4.43 -17.12 -8.39
N TYR A 72 4.74 -17.00 -9.68
CA TYR A 72 6.04 -16.52 -10.14
C TYR A 72 6.19 -15.01 -9.91
N LEU A 73 5.15 -14.22 -10.16
CA LEU A 73 5.13 -12.79 -9.89
C LEU A 73 5.29 -12.47 -8.40
N ALA A 74 4.72 -13.28 -7.50
CA ALA A 74 4.93 -13.15 -6.07
C ALA A 74 6.38 -13.46 -5.65
N ARG A 75 7.05 -14.37 -6.37
CA ARG A 75 8.49 -14.65 -6.19
C ARG A 75 9.37 -13.52 -6.71
N LEU A 76 9.01 -12.93 -7.85
CA LEU A 76 9.75 -11.83 -8.48
C LEU A 76 9.54 -10.50 -7.77
N PHE A 77 8.34 -10.23 -7.29
CA PHE A 77 7.99 -9.03 -6.55
C PHE A 77 7.51 -9.42 -5.17
N PRO A 78 8.39 -9.99 -4.32
CA PRO A 78 8.05 -10.17 -2.94
C PRO A 78 7.87 -8.75 -2.40
N ASN A 79 6.64 -8.35 -2.13
CA ASN A 79 6.38 -7.22 -1.26
C ASN A 79 6.82 -7.68 0.13
N SER A 80 8.13 -7.68 0.40
CA SER A 80 8.63 -7.98 1.72
C SER A 80 8.08 -6.90 2.65
N TYR A 81 7.66 -7.29 3.86
CA TYR A 81 7.20 -6.31 4.85
C TYR A 81 8.22 -5.17 5.02
N ARG A 82 9.52 -5.50 4.93
CA ARG A 82 10.64 -4.54 4.92
C ARG A 82 10.56 -3.51 3.78
N ASP A 83 10.33 -3.94 2.54
CA ASP A 83 10.24 -3.02 1.40
C ASP A 83 9.00 -2.14 1.49
N CYS A 84 7.87 -2.72 1.90
CA CYS A 84 6.62 -1.98 2.11
C CYS A 84 6.79 -0.92 3.21
N LEU A 85 7.36 -1.28 4.36
CA LEU A 85 7.61 -0.36 5.47
C LEU A 85 8.65 0.71 5.12
N SER A 86 9.73 0.35 4.42
CA SER A 86 10.73 1.32 3.93
C SER A 86 10.11 2.36 3.00
N LYS A 87 9.28 1.92 2.05
CA LYS A 87 8.58 2.82 1.11
C LYS A 87 7.52 3.67 1.80
N TRP A 88 6.77 3.09 2.73
CA TRP A 88 5.83 3.84 3.58
C TRP A 88 6.57 4.95 4.35
N ASN A 89 7.68 4.59 5.00
CA ASN A 89 8.50 5.50 5.80
C ASN A 89 8.98 6.70 4.96
N LYS A 90 9.51 6.43 3.76
CA LYS A 90 9.97 7.50 2.89
C LYS A 90 8.85 8.43 2.43
N ALA A 91 7.70 7.86 2.09
CA ALA A 91 6.56 8.65 1.63
C ALA A 91 5.95 9.51 2.75
N ILE A 92 5.76 8.94 3.95
CA ILE A 92 5.20 9.69 5.08
C ILE A 92 6.18 10.74 5.60
N GLU A 93 7.50 10.49 5.56
CA GLU A 93 8.53 11.49 5.89
C GLU A 93 8.37 12.76 5.06
N VAL A 94 8.24 12.61 3.73
CA VAL A 94 8.08 13.75 2.81
C VAL A 94 6.78 14.49 3.10
N MET A 95 5.65 13.78 3.19
CA MET A 95 4.34 14.38 3.45
C MET A 95 4.30 15.11 4.79
N TYR A 96 4.82 14.48 5.84
CA TYR A 96 4.82 15.05 7.19
C TYR A 96 5.72 16.29 7.26
N SER A 97 6.90 16.23 6.63
CA SER A 97 7.81 17.39 6.60
C SER A 97 7.19 18.57 5.85
N GLN A 98 6.55 18.33 4.71
CA GLN A 98 5.82 19.37 3.97
C GLN A 98 4.64 19.93 4.78
N CYS A 99 3.90 19.07 5.49
CA CYS A 99 2.81 19.48 6.38
C CYS A 99 3.31 20.43 7.49
N LEU A 100 4.46 20.13 8.08
CA LEU A 100 5.08 21.01 9.08
C LEU A 100 5.57 22.33 8.45
N GLU A 101 6.14 22.27 7.25
CA GLU A 101 6.66 23.43 6.53
C GLU A 101 5.56 24.45 6.17
N VAL A 102 4.40 23.99 5.71
CA VAL A 102 3.27 24.89 5.41
C VAL A 102 2.61 25.49 6.66
N GLY A 103 2.87 24.87 7.82
CA GLY A 103 2.45 25.32 9.14
C GLY A 103 1.08 24.82 9.60
N ARG A 104 0.86 24.85 10.92
CA ARG A 104 -0.34 24.31 11.60
C ARG A 104 -1.65 24.98 11.23
N ALA A 105 -1.62 26.16 10.61
CA ALA A 105 -2.82 26.83 10.10
C ALA A 105 -3.25 26.29 8.73
N ARG A 106 -2.40 25.53 8.03
CA ARG A 106 -2.64 25.03 6.67
C ARG A 106 -2.55 23.52 6.54
N CYS A 107 -1.95 22.83 7.51
CA CYS A 107 -1.95 21.38 7.56
C CYS A 107 -2.18 20.88 8.99
N LEU A 108 -3.09 19.92 9.12
CA LEU A 108 -3.43 19.23 10.36
C LEU A 108 -3.17 17.73 10.18
N PRO A 109 -2.14 17.15 10.84
CA PRO A 109 -1.98 15.70 10.91
C PRO A 109 -3.14 15.09 11.71
N VAL A 110 -3.83 14.10 11.13
CA VAL A 110 -4.91 13.34 11.79
C VAL A 110 -4.46 11.90 11.97
N TYR A 111 -4.37 11.46 13.22
CA TYR A 111 -4.02 10.08 13.56
C TYR A 111 -5.26 9.20 13.44
N TYR A 112 -5.17 8.16 12.61
CA TYR A 112 -6.30 7.26 12.33
C TYR A 112 -6.82 6.61 13.60
N GLU A 113 -5.94 6.16 14.47
CA GLU A 113 -6.30 5.43 15.69
C GLU A 113 -7.03 6.34 16.67
N GLN A 114 -6.59 7.60 16.80
CA GLN A 114 -7.27 8.62 17.60
C GLN A 114 -8.63 9.01 17.01
N LEU A 115 -8.76 9.06 15.68
CA LEU A 115 -10.04 9.28 15.01
C LEU A 115 -11.02 8.14 15.29
N VAL A 116 -10.56 6.89 15.27
CA VAL A 116 -11.41 5.73 15.53
C VAL A 116 -11.78 5.59 17.00
N LEU A 117 -10.84 5.82 17.92
CA LEU A 117 -11.05 5.74 19.37
C LEU A 117 -11.88 6.92 19.90
N HIS A 118 -11.72 8.09 19.29
CA HIS A 118 -12.33 9.35 19.75
C HIS A 118 -12.90 10.16 18.56
N PRO A 119 -13.91 9.64 17.85
CA PRO A 119 -14.40 10.22 16.59
C PRO A 119 -14.94 11.63 16.75
N GLU A 120 -15.79 11.89 17.75
CA GLU A 120 -16.34 13.23 17.97
C GLU A 120 -15.25 14.25 18.30
N ARG A 121 -14.35 13.94 19.23
CA ARG A 121 -13.24 14.82 19.60
C ARG A 121 -12.36 15.15 18.39
N SER A 122 -12.04 14.14 17.58
CA SER A 122 -11.19 14.28 16.41
C SER A 122 -11.88 15.08 15.30
N LEU A 123 -13.15 14.79 15.02
CA LEU A 123 -13.91 15.49 13.98
C LEU A 123 -14.22 16.93 14.36
N ARG A 124 -14.48 17.23 15.65
CA ARG A 124 -14.59 18.61 16.14
C ARG A 124 -13.32 19.41 15.83
N ALA A 125 -12.16 18.86 16.19
CA ALA A 125 -10.88 19.51 15.88
C ALA A 125 -10.65 19.71 14.37
N ILE A 126 -11.08 18.75 13.54
CA ILE A 126 -10.98 18.85 12.07
C ILE A 126 -11.91 19.93 11.52
N VAL A 127 -13.18 19.97 11.90
CA VAL A 127 -14.12 20.99 11.37
C VAL A 127 -13.76 22.39 11.85
N ASP A 128 -13.28 22.53 13.09
CA ASP A 128 -12.78 23.79 13.64
C ASP A 128 -11.56 24.28 12.86
N PHE A 129 -10.61 23.38 12.56
CA PHE A 129 -9.45 23.68 11.73
C PHE A 129 -9.84 24.12 10.31
N LEU A 130 -10.88 23.52 9.72
CA LEU A 130 -11.38 23.86 8.39
C LEU A 130 -12.28 25.11 8.38
N GLY A 131 -12.67 25.64 9.54
CA GLY A 131 -13.61 26.75 9.65
C GLY A 131 -15.03 26.39 9.21
N ILE A 132 -15.45 25.14 9.42
CA ILE A 132 -16.77 24.62 9.05
C ILE A 132 -17.62 24.45 10.31
N SER A 133 -18.91 24.80 10.23
CA SER A 133 -19.85 24.58 11.33
C SER A 133 -20.02 23.08 11.64
N TRP A 134 -20.01 22.74 12.93
CA TRP A 134 -20.28 21.38 13.40
C TRP A 134 -21.64 20.85 12.94
N SER A 135 -21.68 19.56 12.60
CA SER A 135 -22.90 18.81 12.30
C SER A 135 -22.75 17.38 12.81
N ASP A 136 -23.70 16.88 13.59
CA ASP A 136 -23.64 15.50 14.13
C ASP A 136 -23.64 14.43 13.02
N ALA A 137 -24.07 14.79 11.80
CA ALA A 137 -24.03 13.92 10.63
C ALA A 137 -22.64 13.35 10.32
N VAL A 138 -21.56 14.04 10.73
CA VAL A 138 -20.18 13.57 10.52
C VAL A 138 -19.85 12.30 11.32
N LEU A 139 -20.64 11.99 12.35
CA LEU A 139 -20.50 10.77 13.16
C LEU A 139 -21.30 9.57 12.62
N HIS A 140 -22.15 9.81 11.62
CA HIS A 140 -23.12 8.85 11.09
C HIS A 140 -23.01 8.75 9.57
N HIS A 141 -21.78 8.67 9.05
CA HIS A 141 -21.52 8.68 7.61
C HIS A 141 -22.18 7.49 6.90
N GLU A 142 -22.29 6.34 7.58
CA GLU A 142 -22.90 5.12 7.09
C GLU A 142 -24.39 5.30 6.76
N GLU A 143 -25.08 6.18 7.48
CA GLU A 143 -26.49 6.47 7.24
C GLU A 143 -26.71 7.35 5.99
N LEU A 144 -25.64 7.97 5.47
CA LEU A 144 -25.69 8.93 4.38
C LEU A 144 -25.18 8.38 3.06
N ILE A 145 -24.83 7.10 3.00
CA ILE A 145 -24.30 6.47 1.78
C ILE A 145 -25.36 6.40 0.70
N GLY A 146 -25.03 6.94 -0.49
CA GLY A 146 -25.91 6.98 -1.65
C GLY A 146 -27.11 7.93 -1.53
N LYS A 147 -27.21 8.70 -0.43
CA LYS A 147 -28.27 9.73 -0.26
C LYS A 147 -27.86 11.05 -0.93
N PRO A 148 -28.81 11.87 -1.41
CA PRO A 148 -28.53 13.21 -1.91
C PRO A 148 -27.79 14.06 -0.87
N GLY A 149 -26.66 14.66 -1.25
CA GLY A 149 -25.82 15.45 -0.32
C GLY A 149 -25.02 14.62 0.70
N GLY A 150 -25.05 13.28 0.61
CA GLY A 150 -24.31 12.36 1.47
C GLY A 150 -23.04 11.80 0.84
N VAL A 151 -22.67 10.57 1.23
CA VAL A 151 -21.42 9.92 0.82
C VAL A 151 -21.65 9.11 -0.47
N SER A 152 -20.92 9.46 -1.54
CA SER A 152 -20.91 8.70 -2.79
C SER A 152 -19.72 7.73 -2.80
N LEU A 153 -19.97 6.44 -3.03
CA LEU A 153 -18.95 5.40 -3.04
C LEU A 153 -18.88 4.69 -4.40
N SER A 154 -17.66 4.41 -4.84
CA SER A 154 -17.41 3.59 -6.03
C SER A 154 -17.51 2.10 -5.69
N LYS A 155 -18.19 1.32 -6.54
CA LYS A 155 -18.32 -0.15 -6.36
C LYS A 155 -17.02 -0.92 -6.58
N ILE A 156 -16.01 -0.30 -7.19
CA ILE A 156 -14.74 -0.96 -7.55
C ILE A 156 -13.57 -0.51 -6.67
N GLU A 157 -13.81 0.41 -5.74
CA GLU A 157 -12.79 0.84 -4.78
C GLU A 157 -12.62 -0.20 -3.67
N ARG A 158 -11.35 -0.43 -3.27
CA ARG A 158 -11.00 -1.46 -2.28
C ARG A 158 -11.47 -1.13 -0.86
N SER A 159 -11.73 0.14 -0.57
CA SER A 159 -12.12 0.60 0.77
C SER A 159 -13.64 0.59 0.99
N THR A 160 -14.43 0.33 -0.06
CA THR A 160 -15.88 0.53 -0.04
C THR A 160 -16.57 -0.38 0.96
N ASP A 161 -16.17 -1.64 1.06
CA ASP A 161 -16.76 -2.63 1.97
C ASP A 161 -16.46 -2.35 3.45
N GLN A 162 -15.42 -1.56 3.76
CA GLN A 162 -15.15 -1.11 5.12
C GLN A 162 -15.82 0.23 5.43
N VAL A 163 -15.81 1.19 4.50
CA VAL A 163 -16.41 2.53 4.69
C VAL A 163 -17.94 2.47 4.84
N ILE A 164 -18.60 1.44 4.30
CA ILE A 164 -20.05 1.27 4.50
C ILE A 164 -20.48 1.01 5.94
N LYS A 165 -19.53 0.68 6.82
CA LYS A 165 -19.79 0.42 8.23
C LYS A 165 -19.59 1.70 9.05
N PRO A 166 -20.25 1.83 10.22
CA PRO A 166 -19.92 2.86 11.19
C PRO A 166 -18.44 2.82 11.58
N VAL A 167 -17.93 3.93 12.13
CA VAL A 167 -16.59 3.96 12.73
C VAL A 167 -16.49 2.85 13.78
N ASN A 168 -15.46 1.99 13.64
CA ASN A 168 -15.28 0.82 14.49
C ASN A 168 -13.80 0.50 14.69
N MET A 169 -13.50 -0.24 15.75
CA MET A 169 -12.13 -0.54 16.19
C MET A 169 -11.53 -1.80 15.59
N GLU A 170 -12.23 -2.49 14.66
CA GLU A 170 -11.81 -3.81 14.20
C GLU A 170 -10.42 -3.81 13.55
N ALA A 171 -10.01 -2.71 12.91
CA ALA A 171 -8.78 -2.65 12.13
C ALA A 171 -7.53 -2.26 12.95
N LEU A 172 -7.68 -1.72 14.17
CA LEU A 172 -6.59 -1.07 14.91
C LEU A 172 -5.37 -1.99 15.09
N SER A 173 -5.61 -3.25 15.47
CA SER A 173 -4.55 -4.20 15.84
C SER A 173 -4.51 -5.45 14.95
N LYS A 174 -5.23 -5.48 13.82
CA LYS A 174 -5.32 -6.66 12.93
C LYS A 174 -3.99 -7.06 12.30
N TRP A 175 -2.98 -6.19 12.30
CA TRP A 175 -1.66 -6.47 11.73
C TRP A 175 -0.74 -7.23 12.70
N ILE A 176 -1.07 -7.27 14.00
CA ILE A 176 -0.23 -7.91 15.03
C ILE A 176 -0.13 -9.40 14.77
N GLY A 177 1.08 -9.94 14.87
CA GLY A 177 1.38 -11.36 14.61
C GLY A 177 1.53 -11.71 13.12
N HIS A 178 1.34 -10.76 12.20
CA HIS A 178 1.51 -10.98 10.76
C HIS A 178 2.84 -10.45 10.20
N ILE A 179 3.55 -9.60 10.94
CA ILE A 179 4.86 -9.07 10.53
C ILE A 179 5.97 -10.10 10.90
N PRO A 180 6.85 -10.47 9.95
CA PRO A 180 7.98 -11.37 10.22
C PRO A 180 8.92 -10.87 11.32
N GLY A 181 9.47 -11.79 12.11
CA GLY A 181 10.32 -11.46 13.26
C GLY A 181 11.58 -10.67 12.91
N ASP A 182 12.20 -10.93 11.76
CA ASP A 182 13.36 -10.18 11.27
C ASP A 182 13.01 -8.71 10.93
N VAL A 183 11.78 -8.48 10.48
CA VAL A 183 11.27 -7.13 10.19
C VAL A 183 10.90 -6.40 11.47
N LEU A 184 10.36 -7.11 12.47
CA LEU A 184 10.08 -6.55 13.80
C LEU A 184 11.38 -6.12 14.51
N GLN A 185 12.43 -6.94 14.45
CA GLN A 185 13.73 -6.62 15.04
C GLN A 185 14.34 -5.35 14.44
N ASP A 186 14.17 -5.16 13.13
CA ASP A 186 14.70 -4.01 12.40
C ASP A 186 13.69 -2.86 12.25
N MET A 187 12.54 -2.90 12.92
CA MET A 187 11.41 -1.97 12.69
C MET A 187 11.84 -0.50 12.81
N ALA A 188 12.60 -0.16 13.85
CA ALA A 188 13.09 1.20 14.06
C ALA A 188 14.08 1.67 12.99
N HIS A 189 14.83 0.75 12.38
CA HIS A 189 15.75 1.05 11.29
C HIS A 189 15.02 1.19 9.95
N ILE A 190 14.05 0.31 9.68
CA ILE A 190 13.25 0.28 8.45
C ILE A 190 12.30 1.49 8.39
N ALA A 191 11.69 1.83 9.53
CA ALA A 191 10.60 2.79 9.64
C ALA A 191 10.78 3.80 10.78
N PRO A 192 11.86 4.62 10.80
CA PRO A 192 12.12 5.60 11.85
C PRO A 192 11.01 6.67 12.01
N MET A 193 10.16 6.86 11.01
CA MET A 193 9.01 7.75 11.10
C MET A 193 7.98 7.30 12.14
N LEU A 194 7.94 6.00 12.51
CA LEU A 194 7.08 5.53 13.60
C LEU A 194 7.32 6.34 14.88
N ALA A 195 8.57 6.39 15.34
CA ALA A 195 8.95 7.13 16.53
C ALA A 195 8.69 8.65 16.38
N ARG A 196 8.98 9.24 15.21
CA ARG A 196 8.69 10.67 14.94
C ARG A 196 7.20 11.00 14.98
N LEU A 197 6.34 10.03 14.66
CA LEU A 197 4.89 10.16 14.69
C LEU A 197 4.28 9.70 16.03
N GLY A 198 5.11 9.31 17.01
CA GLY A 198 4.65 8.90 18.34
C GLY A 198 4.29 7.42 18.48
N TYR A 199 4.54 6.59 17.47
CA TYR A 199 4.39 5.15 17.56
C TYR A 199 5.71 4.51 18.02
N ASP A 200 5.69 3.77 19.14
CA ASP A 200 6.86 3.04 19.61
C ASP A 200 7.19 1.88 18.63
N PRO A 201 8.33 1.92 17.89
CA PRO A 201 8.66 0.88 16.92
C PRO A 201 9.00 -0.47 17.56
N TYR A 202 9.17 -0.53 18.88
CA TYR A 202 9.46 -1.76 19.62
C TYR A 202 8.23 -2.32 20.36
N ALA A 203 7.13 -1.57 20.45
CA ALA A 203 5.91 -2.03 21.10
C ALA A 203 5.07 -2.93 20.17
N ASN A 204 4.76 -4.14 20.63
CA ASN A 204 3.86 -5.08 19.97
C ASN A 204 3.00 -5.80 21.03
N PRO A 205 1.75 -5.37 21.30
CA PRO A 205 1.00 -4.28 20.65
C PRO A 205 1.50 -2.87 21.02
N PRO A 206 1.33 -1.88 20.13
CA PRO A 206 1.40 -0.48 20.53
C PRO A 206 0.20 -0.06 21.39
N ASN A 207 0.39 0.98 22.21
CA ASN A 207 -0.68 1.63 22.94
C ASN A 207 -1.13 2.87 22.15
N TYR A 208 -2.29 2.76 21.52
CA TYR A 208 -2.83 3.74 20.57
C TYR A 208 -3.47 4.96 21.21
#